data_AF-A0A8H6X1K9-F1
#
_entry.id   AF-A0A8H6X1K9-F1
#
_cell.length_a   1.000
_cell.length_b   1.000
_cell.length_c   1.000
_cell.angle_alpha   90.00
_cell.angle_beta   90.00
_cell.angle_gamma   90.00
#
_symmetry.space_group_name_H-M   'P 1'
#
loop_
_entity.id
_entity.type
_entity.pdbx_description
1 polymer ?
#
loop_
_entity_poly.entity_id
_entity_poly.type
_entity_poly.pdbx_seq_one_letter_code
_entity_poly.pdbx_strand_id
1 'polypeptide(L)'
;MHRTPLTSRPLDLIYFSFFVTHIVASVFVDFQTLYPQHLVPAFLRKFVAWYITQSNDPFLKAAHGQGEPMVWFNSFLFIEAAFQFPTFFVAARALWNDSKRSYILLLVYAASTATTVWPCLATIIATPAPSTDALARGVATLAPQERAMLLSSYVPFFLIPLIMTLDMSFRIYGLVNDALEVREIEKIK
;
A
#
# COMPACT_ATOMS: atom_id res chain seq x y z
N MET A 1 -17.17 -18.00 -20.60
CA MET A 1 -17.66 -17.34 -19.37
C MET A 1 -17.82 -15.86 -19.67
N HIS A 2 -19.01 -15.30 -19.48
CA HIS A 2 -19.24 -13.87 -19.69
C HIS A 2 -18.59 -13.12 -18.52
N ARG A 3 -17.57 -12.31 -18.80
CA ARG A 3 -16.93 -11.43 -17.82
C ARG A 3 -17.84 -10.23 -17.56
N THR A 4 -18.04 -9.85 -16.30
CA THR A 4 -18.63 -8.56 -15.96
C THR A 4 -17.57 -7.47 -16.13
N PRO A 5 -17.78 -6.44 -16.97
CA PRO A 5 -16.79 -5.39 -17.18
C PRO A 5 -16.50 -4.62 -15.88
N LEU A 6 -15.28 -4.09 -15.72
CA LEU A 6 -14.88 -3.33 -14.54
C LEU A 6 -15.71 -2.06 -14.34
N THR A 7 -16.18 -1.45 -15.43
CA THR A 7 -17.06 -0.27 -15.39
C THR A 7 -18.39 -0.53 -14.70
N SER A 8 -18.82 -1.79 -14.60
CA SER A 8 -20.02 -2.22 -13.86
C SER A 8 -19.70 -2.66 -12.42
N ARG A 9 -18.42 -2.65 -12.02
CA ARG A 9 -17.93 -3.05 -10.69
C ARG A 9 -17.05 -1.94 -10.11
N PRO A 10 -17.63 -0.84 -9.60
CA PRO A 10 -16.89 0.38 -9.28
C PRO A 10 -15.78 0.17 -8.24
N LEU A 11 -16.00 -0.65 -7.20
CA LEU A 11 -14.95 -0.99 -6.23
C LEU A 11 -13.80 -1.77 -6.90
N ASP A 12 -14.12 -2.75 -7.73
CA ASP A 12 -13.10 -3.54 -8.44
C ASP A 12 -12.31 -2.67 -9.43
N LEU A 13 -12.92 -1.64 -10.02
CA LEU A 13 -12.23 -0.66 -10.84
C LEU A 13 -11.27 0.20 -10.02
N ILE A 14 -11.66 0.64 -8.82
CA ILE A 14 -10.78 1.36 -7.88
C ILE A 14 -9.60 0.47 -7.50
N TYR A 15 -9.84 -0.77 -7.10
CA TYR A 15 -8.78 -1.71 -6.72
C TYR A 15 -7.86 -2.03 -7.89
N PHE A 16 -8.41 -2.27 -9.08
CA PHE A 16 -7.61 -2.53 -10.28
C PHE A 16 -6.70 -1.34 -10.59
N SER A 17 -7.26 -0.13 -10.57
CA SER A 17 -6.51 1.10 -10.83
C SER A 17 -5.42 1.28 -9.78
N PHE A 18 -5.75 1.06 -8.51
CA PHE A 18 -4.81 1.09 -7.40
C PHE A 18 -3.63 0.16 -7.65
N PHE A 19 -3.86 -1.14 -7.92
CA PHE A 19 -2.77 -2.08 -8.20
C PHE A 19 -1.89 -1.66 -9.39
N VAL A 20 -2.49 -1.18 -10.49
CA VAL A 20 -1.73 -0.73 -11.66
C VAL A 20 -0.85 0.47 -11.33
N THR A 21 -1.39 1.46 -10.62
CA THR A 21 -0.61 2.63 -10.19
C THR A 21 0.45 2.28 -9.15
N HIS A 22 0.16 1.32 -8.27
CA HIS A 22 1.05 0.89 -7.21
C HIS A 22 2.26 0.15 -7.78
N ILE A 23 2.09 -0.68 -8.82
CA ILE A 23 3.23 -1.31 -9.53
C ILE A 23 4.24 -0.25 -9.99
N VAL A 24 3.76 0.87 -10.54
CA VAL A 24 4.62 1.97 -11.00
C VAL A 24 5.31 2.65 -9.81
N ALA A 25 4.56 2.93 -8.74
CA ALA A 25 5.09 3.53 -7.52
C ALA A 25 6.19 2.67 -6.89
N SER A 26 5.96 1.37 -6.70
CA SER A 26 6.92 0.47 -6.06
C SER A 26 8.22 0.35 -6.84
N VAL A 27 8.14 0.19 -8.17
CA VAL A 27 9.34 0.06 -9.01
C VAL A 27 10.13 1.37 -9.05
N PHE A 28 9.44 2.51 -9.09
CA PHE A 28 10.09 3.81 -9.28
C PHE A 28 10.41 4.55 -7.98
N VAL A 29 9.86 4.16 -6.84
CA VAL A 29 10.09 4.82 -5.55
C VAL A 29 10.62 3.81 -4.55
N ASP A 30 9.79 2.87 -4.11
CA ASP A 30 10.07 2.02 -2.94
C ASP A 30 11.30 1.12 -3.16
N PHE A 31 11.38 0.48 -4.33
CA PHE A 31 12.46 -0.45 -4.64
C PHE A 31 13.77 0.20 -5.06
N GLN A 32 13.83 1.52 -5.26
CA GLN A 32 15.12 2.20 -5.50
C GLN A 32 16.12 1.97 -4.35
N THR A 33 15.61 1.68 -3.16
CA THR A 33 16.40 1.37 -1.95
C THR A 33 16.93 -0.06 -1.97
N LEU A 34 16.26 -0.97 -2.69
CA LEU A 34 16.61 -2.39 -2.81
C LEU A 34 17.53 -2.68 -4.01
N TYR A 35 17.53 -1.80 -5.02
CA TYR A 35 18.38 -1.96 -6.21
C TYR A 35 19.75 -1.29 -6.04
N PRO A 36 20.81 -1.84 -6.67
CA PRO A 36 22.05 -1.11 -6.85
C PRO A 36 21.82 0.22 -7.59
N GLN A 37 22.32 1.33 -7.05
CA GLN A 37 22.07 2.68 -7.56
C GLN A 37 22.50 2.91 -9.02
N HIS A 38 23.41 2.08 -9.55
CA HIS A 38 23.86 2.17 -10.93
C HIS A 38 22.83 1.62 -11.94
N LEU A 39 21.86 0.82 -11.50
CA LEU A 39 20.77 0.32 -12.35
C LEU A 39 19.59 1.30 -12.44
N VAL A 40 19.52 2.28 -11.53
CA VAL A 40 18.40 3.23 -11.49
C VAL A 40 18.68 4.40 -12.44
N PRO A 41 17.82 4.63 -13.46
CA PRO A 41 17.92 5.76 -14.36
C PRO A 41 18.10 7.09 -13.61
N ALA A 42 18.96 7.96 -14.12
CA ALA A 42 19.30 9.22 -13.46
C ALA A 42 18.08 10.11 -13.20
N PHE A 43 17.07 10.09 -14.08
CA PHE A 43 15.85 10.88 -13.90
C PHE A 43 15.03 10.40 -12.70
N LEU A 44 14.95 9.09 -12.45
CA LEU A 44 14.22 8.52 -11.32
C LEU A 44 14.90 8.83 -9.99
N ARG A 45 16.22 8.78 -9.95
CA ARG A 45 17.00 9.20 -8.76
C ARG A 45 16.77 10.68 -8.45
N LYS A 46 16.78 11.53 -9.47
CA LYS A 46 16.48 12.97 -9.33
C LYS A 46 15.06 13.20 -8.85
N PHE A 47 14.09 12.43 -9.35
CA PHE A 47 12.70 12.53 -8.91
C PHE A 47 12.54 12.19 -7.43
N VAL A 48 13.11 11.08 -6.96
CA VAL A 48 13.03 10.69 -5.53
C VAL A 48 13.77 11.70 -4.66
N ALA A 49 14.96 12.16 -5.07
CA ALA A 49 15.68 13.20 -4.33
C ALA A 49 14.90 14.52 -4.25
N TRP A 50 14.25 14.93 -5.35
CA TRP A 50 13.36 16.08 -5.37
C TRP A 50 12.17 15.87 -4.42
N TYR A 51 11.50 14.71 -4.49
CA TYR A 51 10.38 14.40 -3.62
C TYR A 51 10.78 14.47 -2.15
N ILE A 52 11.87 13.79 -1.75
CA ILE A 52 12.41 13.83 -0.38
C ILE A 52 12.67 15.28 0.09
N THR A 53 13.20 16.11 -0.80
CA THR A 53 13.50 17.52 -0.48
C THR A 53 12.22 18.34 -0.29
N GLN A 54 11.18 18.09 -1.08
CA GLN A 54 9.91 18.83 -0.98
C GLN A 54 9.00 18.32 0.14
N SER A 55 9.01 17.01 0.40
CA SER A 55 8.11 16.35 1.36
C SER A 55 8.69 16.25 2.75
N ASN A 56 10.02 16.33 2.86
CA ASN A 56 10.73 16.00 4.09
C ASN A 56 10.37 14.59 4.61
N ASP A 57 10.04 13.65 3.69
CA ASP A 57 9.60 12.29 4.00
C ASP A 57 10.66 11.55 4.84
N PRO A 58 10.37 11.23 6.12
CA PRO A 58 11.34 10.61 7.01
C PRO A 58 11.64 9.15 6.64
N PHE A 59 10.71 8.46 5.97
CA PHE A 59 10.83 7.05 5.63
C PHE A 59 11.72 6.85 4.42
N LEU A 60 11.49 7.62 3.35
CA LEU A 60 12.38 7.60 2.19
C LEU A 60 13.76 8.11 2.54
N LYS A 61 13.84 9.11 3.42
CA LYS A 61 15.11 9.56 4.02
C LYS A 61 15.86 8.42 4.69
N ALA A 62 15.23 7.71 5.62
CA ALA A 62 15.82 6.57 6.30
C ALA A 62 16.26 5.47 5.32
N ALA A 63 15.40 5.13 4.35
CA ALA A 63 15.66 4.06 3.40
C ALA A 63 16.77 4.39 2.37
N HIS A 64 16.97 5.68 2.06
CA HIS A 64 18.07 6.17 1.24
C HIS A 64 19.33 6.53 2.05
N GLY A 65 19.40 6.16 3.33
CA GLY A 65 20.55 6.43 4.20
C GLY A 65 20.73 7.89 4.58
N GLN A 66 19.68 8.71 4.43
CA GLN A 66 19.64 10.13 4.75
C GLN A 66 18.82 10.38 6.02
N GLY A 67 19.29 9.94 7.19
CA GLY A 67 18.59 10.17 8.46
C GLY A 67 18.74 9.00 9.42
N GLU A 68 17.85 8.93 10.42
CA GLU A 68 17.87 7.84 11.38
C GLU A 68 17.43 6.52 10.72
N PRO A 69 18.20 5.42 10.85
CA PRO A 69 17.83 4.14 10.29
C PRO A 69 16.52 3.59 10.86
N MET A 70 15.54 3.30 10.00
CA MET A 70 14.26 2.73 10.39
C MET A 70 14.18 1.26 9.97
N VAL A 71 14.70 0.37 10.81
CA VAL A 71 14.73 -1.09 10.54
C VAL A 71 13.32 -1.64 10.30
N TRP A 72 12.33 -1.16 11.05
CA TRP A 72 10.93 -1.55 10.87
C TRP A 72 10.40 -1.16 9.48
N PHE A 73 10.73 0.03 8.98
CA PHE A 73 10.29 0.49 7.66
C PHE A 73 10.96 -0.31 6.54
N ASN A 74 12.27 -0.56 6.67
CA ASN A 74 12.99 -1.43 5.73
C ASN A 74 12.41 -2.85 5.71
N SER A 75 11.94 -3.36 6.86
CA SER A 75 11.25 -4.66 6.90
C SER A 75 9.94 -4.65 6.10
N PHE A 76 9.21 -3.53 6.10
CA PHE A 76 7.99 -3.38 5.29
C PHE A 76 8.29 -3.31 3.79
N LEU A 77 9.35 -2.61 3.38
CA LEU A 77 9.80 -2.63 1.98
C LEU A 77 10.15 -4.05 1.51
N PHE A 78 10.71 -4.88 2.40
CA PHE A 78 10.98 -6.29 2.08
C PHE A 78 9.70 -7.13 1.97
N ILE A 79 8.74 -6.93 2.89
CA ILE A 79 7.41 -7.57 2.78
C ILE A 79 6.73 -7.16 1.48
N GLU A 80 6.86 -5.89 1.10
CA GLU A 80 6.32 -5.40 -0.15
C GLU A 80 6.93 -6.14 -1.34
N ALA A 81 8.27 -6.15 -1.44
CA ALA A 81 8.98 -6.81 -2.52
C ALA A 81 8.71 -8.33 -2.59
N ALA A 82 8.65 -9.00 -1.45
CA ALA A 82 8.53 -10.46 -1.40
C ALA A 82 7.10 -10.97 -1.57
N PHE A 83 6.09 -10.22 -1.11
CA PHE A 83 4.71 -10.68 -1.04
C PHE A 83 3.72 -9.75 -1.73
N GLN A 84 3.70 -8.47 -1.36
CA GLN A 84 2.68 -7.54 -1.84
C GLN A 84 2.82 -7.27 -3.33
N PHE A 85 4.03 -6.98 -3.81
CA PHE A 85 4.30 -6.63 -5.19
C PHE A 85 4.01 -7.75 -6.19
N PRO A 86 4.44 -9.02 -5.97
CA PRO A 86 3.98 -10.14 -6.81
C PRO A 86 2.44 -10.26 -6.82
N THR A 87 1.80 -9.98 -5.69
CA THR A 87 0.34 -10.01 -5.57
C THR A 87 -0.33 -8.94 -6.44
N PHE A 88 0.29 -7.79 -6.69
CA PHE A 88 -0.30 -6.73 -7.52
C PHE A 88 -0.67 -7.22 -8.91
N PHE A 89 0.21 -7.99 -9.55
CA PHE A 89 -0.02 -8.54 -10.89
C PHE A 89 -1.13 -9.57 -10.91
N VAL A 90 -1.12 -10.48 -9.92
CA VAL A 90 -2.16 -11.51 -9.78
C VAL A 90 -3.52 -10.86 -9.50
N ALA A 91 -3.55 -9.89 -8.61
CA ALA A 91 -4.74 -9.13 -8.23
C ALA A 91 -5.32 -8.34 -9.40
N ALA A 92 -4.49 -7.57 -10.13
CA ALA A 92 -4.93 -6.82 -11.30
C ALA A 92 -5.52 -7.76 -12.37
N ARG A 93 -4.86 -8.89 -12.65
CA ARG A 93 -5.38 -9.90 -13.58
C ARG A 93 -6.68 -10.54 -13.08
N ALA A 94 -6.80 -10.84 -11.79
CA ALA A 94 -7.97 -11.50 -11.23
C ALA A 94 -9.18 -10.57 -11.20
N LEU A 95 -8.99 -9.30 -10.82
CA LEU A 95 -10.02 -8.26 -10.86
C LEU A 95 -10.47 -8.00 -12.30
N TRP A 96 -9.52 -7.92 -13.25
CA TRP A 96 -9.83 -7.85 -14.66
C TRP A 96 -10.74 -9.01 -15.06
N ASN A 97 -10.39 -10.24 -14.73
CA ASN A 97 -11.16 -11.44 -15.11
C ASN A 97 -12.40 -11.74 -14.27
N ASP A 98 -12.77 -10.90 -13.30
CA ASP A 98 -13.92 -11.13 -12.40
C ASP A 98 -13.83 -12.47 -11.64
N SER A 99 -12.61 -12.82 -11.21
CA SER A 99 -12.31 -14.13 -10.60
C SER A 99 -12.51 -14.13 -9.09
N LYS A 100 -13.59 -14.75 -8.60
CA LYS A 100 -13.87 -14.94 -7.17
C LYS A 100 -12.76 -15.68 -6.40
N ARG A 101 -11.97 -16.51 -7.09
CA ARG A 101 -10.87 -17.30 -6.48
C ARG A 101 -9.77 -16.43 -5.86
N SER A 102 -9.65 -15.17 -6.26
CA SER A 102 -8.62 -14.27 -5.73
C SER A 102 -9.04 -13.54 -4.46
N TYR A 103 -10.29 -13.66 -3.99
CA TYR A 103 -10.77 -12.88 -2.84
C TYR A 103 -9.93 -13.11 -1.59
N ILE A 104 -9.52 -14.35 -1.31
CA ILE A 104 -8.66 -14.67 -0.16
C ILE A 104 -7.30 -13.99 -0.31
N LEU A 105 -6.69 -14.05 -1.49
CA LEU A 105 -5.41 -13.39 -1.75
C LEU A 105 -5.52 -11.86 -1.60
N LEU A 106 -6.58 -11.26 -2.17
CA LEU A 106 -6.88 -9.83 -2.04
C LEU A 106 -7.08 -9.43 -0.58
N LEU A 107 -7.79 -10.25 0.22
CA LEU A 107 -7.98 -10.01 1.64
C LEU A 107 -6.65 -10.00 2.41
N VAL A 108 -5.83 -11.05 2.25
CA VAL A 108 -4.53 -11.16 2.94
C VAL A 108 -3.61 -10.02 2.55
N TYR A 109 -3.54 -9.71 1.26
CA TYR A 109 -2.79 -8.58 0.73
C TYR A 109 -3.25 -7.24 1.34
N ALA A 110 -4.55 -6.98 1.30
CA ALA A 110 -5.12 -5.72 1.72
C ALA A 110 -4.91 -5.48 3.23
N ALA A 111 -5.12 -6.51 4.04
CA ALA A 111 -4.88 -6.47 5.48
C ALA A 111 -3.40 -6.23 5.81
N SER A 112 -2.49 -6.93 5.11
CA SER A 112 -1.05 -6.75 5.23
C SER A 112 -0.65 -5.30 4.91
N THR A 113 -1.11 -4.77 3.77
CA THR A 113 -0.78 -3.41 3.32
C THR A 113 -1.32 -2.34 4.26
N ALA A 114 -2.57 -2.46 4.71
CA ALA A 114 -3.12 -1.54 5.70
C ALA A 114 -2.30 -1.54 7.01
N THR A 115 -1.82 -2.71 7.43
CA THR A 115 -1.01 -2.87 8.64
C THR A 115 0.40 -2.30 8.48
N THR A 116 1.03 -2.44 7.30
CA THR A 116 2.37 -1.87 7.05
C THR A 116 2.35 -0.36 6.86
N VAL A 117 1.25 0.20 6.34
CA VAL A 117 1.11 1.66 6.16
C VAL A 117 0.70 2.37 7.45
N TRP A 118 -0.01 1.70 8.36
CA TRP A 118 -0.50 2.32 9.59
C TRP A 118 0.60 2.94 10.46
N PRO A 119 1.75 2.28 10.73
CA PRO A 119 2.86 2.89 11.45
C PRO A 119 3.39 4.15 10.78
N CYS A 120 3.45 4.20 9.45
CA CYS A 120 3.88 5.39 8.72
C CYS A 120 2.93 6.57 8.97
N LEU A 121 1.62 6.35 8.89
CA LEU A 121 0.62 7.38 9.21
C LEU A 121 0.73 7.85 10.66
N ALA A 122 0.84 6.91 11.60
CA ALA A 122 1.00 7.23 13.01
C ALA A 122 2.25 8.09 13.26
N THR A 123 3.38 7.76 12.62
CA THR A 123 4.61 8.56 12.69
C THR A 123 4.42 9.95 12.09
N ILE A 124 3.80 10.10 10.92
CA ILE A 124 3.54 11.42 10.31
C ILE A 124 2.69 12.31 11.23
N ILE A 125 1.65 11.73 11.84
CA ILE A 125 0.72 12.44 12.74
C ILE A 125 1.42 12.83 14.05
N ALA A 126 2.23 11.93 14.62
CA ALA A 126 2.94 12.15 15.87
C ALA A 126 4.16 13.08 15.74
N THR A 127 4.72 13.22 14.54
CA THR A 127 5.90 14.06 14.31
C THR A 127 5.55 15.53 14.53
N PRO A 128 6.25 16.26 15.43
CA PRO A 128 5.91 17.63 15.79
C PRO A 128 6.22 18.63 14.67
N ALA A 129 5.57 19.80 14.73
CA ALA A 129 5.93 20.93 13.89
C ALA A 129 7.29 21.53 14.30
N PRO A 130 8.02 22.20 13.38
CA PRO A 130 9.27 22.87 13.71
C PRO A 130 9.08 23.89 14.85
N SER A 131 9.89 23.75 15.89
CA SER A 131 9.95 24.66 17.03
C SER A 131 11.40 24.78 17.51
N THR A 132 11.72 25.87 18.22
CA THR A 132 13.06 26.08 18.77
C THR A 132 13.50 24.95 19.70
N ASP A 133 12.58 24.43 20.50
CA ASP A 133 12.82 23.29 21.39
C ASP A 133 12.99 21.96 20.66
N ALA A 134 12.19 21.70 19.61
CA ALA A 134 12.35 20.48 18.80
C ALA A 134 13.69 20.48 18.04
N LEU A 135 14.11 21.64 17.53
CA LEU A 135 15.40 21.84 16.88
C LEU A 135 16.56 21.65 17.87
N ALA A 136 16.44 22.20 19.08
CA ALA A 136 17.45 22.04 20.12
C ALA A 136 17.64 20.57 20.57
N ARG A 137 16.56 19.78 20.53
CA ARG A 137 16.59 18.34 20.83
C ARG A 137 16.98 17.46 19.65
N GLY A 138 17.19 18.03 18.46
CA GLY A 138 17.53 17.28 17.25
C GLY A 138 16.45 16.29 16.79
N VAL A 139 15.19 16.50 17.20
CA VAL A 139 14.08 15.62 16.86
C VAL A 139 13.61 15.93 15.43
N ALA A 140 13.23 14.89 14.67
CA ALA A 140 12.61 15.08 13.37
C ALA A 140 11.34 15.96 13.49
N THR A 141 11.16 16.88 12.55
CA THR A 141 10.01 17.79 12.51
C THR A 141 9.42 17.84 11.11
N LEU A 142 8.12 18.10 11.03
CA LEU A 142 7.39 18.25 9.77
C LEU A 142 6.61 19.56 9.76
N ALA A 143 6.92 20.43 8.80
CA ALA A 143 6.14 21.64 8.56
C ALA A 143 4.69 21.29 8.16
N PRO A 144 3.71 22.18 8.37
CA PRO A 144 2.31 21.90 8.05
C PRO A 144 2.09 21.48 6.59
N GLN A 145 2.81 22.09 5.65
CA GLN A 145 2.73 21.79 4.22
C GLN A 145 3.34 20.42 3.90
N GLU A 146 4.49 20.09 4.48
CA GLU A 146 5.15 18.78 4.37
C GLU A 146 4.22 17.68 4.90
N ARG A 147 3.66 17.88 6.10
CA ARG A 147 2.70 16.95 6.70
C ARG A 147 1.48 16.77 5.82
N ALA A 148 0.91 17.84 5.26
CA ALA A 148 -0.24 17.74 4.36
C ALA A 148 0.10 16.95 3.08
N MET A 149 1.30 17.13 2.54
CA MET A 149 1.78 16.40 1.37
C MET A 149 2.02 14.91 1.66
N LEU A 150 2.55 14.57 2.84
CA LEU A 150 2.69 13.18 3.27
C LEU A 150 1.34 12.54 3.57
N LEU A 151 0.42 13.23 4.23
CA LEU A 151 -0.91 12.68 4.48
C LEU A 151 -1.68 12.46 3.17
N SER A 152 -1.56 13.37 2.19
CA SER A 152 -2.22 13.18 0.89
C SER A 152 -1.66 12.00 0.09
N SER A 153 -0.40 11.63 0.29
CA SER A 153 0.19 10.44 -0.32
C SER A 153 -0.09 9.15 0.47
N TYR A 154 0.07 9.13 1.80
CA TYR A 154 -0.06 7.88 2.59
C TYR A 154 -1.52 7.50 2.90
N VAL A 155 -2.44 8.47 3.05
CA VAL A 155 -3.84 8.17 3.41
C VAL A 155 -4.56 7.34 2.34
N PRO A 156 -4.46 7.63 1.02
CA PRO A 156 -5.06 6.76 0.00
C PRO A 156 -4.52 5.33 0.03
N PHE A 157 -3.21 5.17 0.26
CA PHE A 157 -2.54 3.86 0.35
C PHE A 157 -2.90 3.09 1.62
N PHE A 158 -3.51 3.74 2.61
CA PHE A 158 -4.12 3.08 3.77
C PHE A 158 -5.61 2.79 3.56
N LEU A 159 -6.37 3.79 3.13
CA LEU A 159 -7.83 3.69 3.03
C LEU A 159 -8.26 2.68 1.97
N ILE A 160 -7.60 2.63 0.81
CA ILE A 160 -7.98 1.70 -0.25
C ILE A 160 -7.77 0.24 0.21
N PRO A 161 -6.60 -0.16 0.76
CA PRO A 161 -6.44 -1.49 1.35
C PRO A 161 -7.38 -1.77 2.53
N LEU A 162 -7.66 -0.78 3.39
CA LEU A 162 -8.61 -0.99 4.49
C LEU A 162 -10.02 -1.30 3.97
N ILE A 163 -10.51 -0.53 3.00
CA ILE A 163 -11.81 -0.78 2.35
C ILE A 163 -11.80 -2.14 1.64
N MET A 164 -10.73 -2.46 0.91
CA MET A 164 -10.58 -3.75 0.23
C MET A 164 -10.59 -4.92 1.22
N THR A 165 -9.99 -4.76 2.40
CA THR A 165 -10.01 -5.76 3.47
C THR A 165 -11.46 -6.06 3.90
N LEU A 166 -12.24 -5.01 4.18
CA LEU A 166 -13.64 -5.17 4.58
C LEU A 166 -14.50 -5.77 3.46
N ASP A 167 -14.39 -5.24 2.25
CA ASP A 167 -15.15 -5.71 1.08
C ASP A 167 -14.86 -7.18 0.78
N MET A 168 -13.59 -7.59 0.71
CA MET A 168 -13.23 -9.00 0.48
C MET A 168 -13.71 -9.90 1.61
N SER A 169 -13.67 -9.44 2.87
CA SER A 169 -14.20 -10.18 4.01
C SER A 169 -15.70 -10.46 3.86
N PHE A 170 -16.50 -9.44 3.50
CA PHE A 170 -17.93 -9.61 3.29
C PHE A 170 -18.25 -10.51 2.09
N ARG A 171 -17.54 -10.36 0.98
CA ARG A 171 -17.72 -11.22 -0.21
C ARG A 171 -17.41 -12.68 0.09
N ILE A 172 -16.33 -12.95 0.83
CA ILE A 172 -15.98 -14.32 1.24
C ILE A 172 -17.02 -14.88 2.20
N TYR A 173 -17.46 -14.08 3.19
CA TYR A 173 -18.49 -14.49 4.14
C TYR A 173 -19.79 -14.90 3.43
N GLY A 174 -20.23 -14.14 2.42
CA GLY A 174 -21.38 -14.51 1.58
C GLY A 174 -21.20 -15.86 0.90
N LEU A 175 -20.04 -16.09 0.26
CA LEU A 175 -19.74 -17.36 -0.41
C LEU A 175 -19.70 -18.56 0.56
N VAL A 176 -19.26 -18.34 1.79
CA VAL A 176 -19.25 -19.38 2.83
C VAL A 176 -20.68 -19.72 3.25
N ASN A 177 -21.54 -18.71 3.46
CA ASN A 177 -22.94 -18.95 3.80
C ASN A 177 -23.67 -19.72 2.69
N ASP A 178 -23.50 -19.29 1.43
CA ASP A 178 -24.07 -19.99 0.26
C ASP A 178 -23.65 -21.47 0.25
N ALA A 179 -22.37 -21.76 0.53
CA ALA A 179 -21.86 -23.12 0.56
C ALA A 179 -22.41 -23.94 1.74
N LEU A 180 -22.61 -23.33 2.90
CA LEU A 180 -23.20 -23.98 4.07
C LEU A 180 -24.68 -24.34 3.82
N GLU A 181 -25.45 -23.44 3.21
CA GLU A 181 -26.85 -23.69 2.87
C GLU A 181 -27.00 -24.88 1.91
N VAL A 182 -26.18 -24.94 0.86
CA VAL A 182 -26.16 -26.08 -0.07
C VAL A 182 -25.86 -27.39 0.65
N ARG A 183 -24.89 -27.38 1.57
CA ARG A 183 -24.51 -28.57 2.34
C ARG A 183 -25.63 -29.05 3.27
N GLU A 184 -26.42 -28.16 3.86
CA GLU A 184 -27.58 -28.56 4.67
C GLU A 184 -28.70 -29.18 3.81
N ILE A 185 -28.94 -28.66 2.61
CA ILE A 185 -29.91 -29.24 1.67
C ILE A 185 -29.48 -30.65 1.24
N GLU A 186 -28.19 -30.85 0.98
CA GLU A 186 -27.64 -32.17 0.60
C GLU A 186 -27.76 -33.22 1.72
N LYS A 187 -27.75 -32.82 3.00
CA LYS A 187 -27.94 -33.76 4.12
C LYS A 187 -29.38 -34.29 4.24
N ILE A 188 -30.36 -33.59 3.67
CA ILE A 188 -31.78 -33.93 3.75
C ILE A 188 -32.21 -34.85 2.59
N LYS A 189 -31.39 -34.96 1.53
CA LYS A 189 -31.62 -35.84 0.37
C LYS A 189 -31.01 -37.22 0.58
#